data_AF-A0A946YLB8-F1
#
_entry.id   AF-A0A946YLB8-F1
#
_cell.length_a   1.000
_cell.length_b   1.000
_cell.length_c   1.000
_cell.angle_alpha   90.00
_cell.angle_beta   90.00
_cell.angle_gamma   90.00
#
_symmetry.space_group_name_H-M   'P 1'
#
loop_
_entity.id
_entity.type
_entity.pdbx_description
1 polymer ?
#
loop_
_entity_poly.entity_id
_entity_poly.type
_entity_poly.pdbx_seq_one_letter_code
_entity_poly.pdbx_strand_id
1 'polypeptide(L)'
;YPATARDGYSGDIDYIVGINLADNSIAGVRVLGHRETPGLGDDIEVRKSNWIKSFNGKRLGRPELARWTVKKDGGVFDGFTGATITPRALVTSVARVLQYHAQHGAGHAQALLDQHRARQAQAPARQAETPARQASASASPPPAGNH
;
A
#
# COMPACT_ATOMS: atom_id res chain seq x y z
N TYR A 1 -1.17 2.78 -7.38
CA TYR A 1 -0.95 3.59 -8.60
C TYR A 1 0.49 3.45 -9.04
N PRO A 2 0.78 2.68 -10.11
CA PRO A 2 2.06 2.77 -10.79
C PRO A 2 2.17 4.13 -11.49
N ALA A 3 3.35 4.74 -11.45
CA ALA A 3 3.61 6.05 -12.04
C ALA A 3 5.10 6.21 -12.38
N THR A 4 5.40 7.23 -13.19
CA THR A 4 6.77 7.61 -13.52
C THR A 4 6.96 9.09 -13.29
N ALA A 5 8.04 9.49 -12.64
CA ALA A 5 8.51 10.87 -12.61
C ALA A 5 9.48 11.05 -13.78
N ARG A 6 9.11 11.90 -14.75
CA ARG A 6 9.86 12.11 -16.00
C ARG A 6 11.02 13.11 -15.87
N ASP A 7 11.03 13.86 -14.78
CA ASP A 7 11.96 14.97 -14.55
C ASP A 7 13.08 14.61 -13.55
N GLY A 8 13.42 13.32 -13.42
CA GLY A 8 14.56 12.88 -12.61
C GLY A 8 15.90 13.34 -13.20
N TYR A 9 16.95 13.42 -12.38
CA TYR A 9 18.20 14.04 -12.82
C TYR A 9 18.89 13.25 -13.93
N SER A 10 18.92 11.93 -13.80
CA SER A 10 19.55 11.00 -14.75
C SER A 10 18.51 10.25 -15.60
N GLY A 11 17.26 10.73 -15.60
CA GLY A 11 16.14 10.20 -16.38
C GLY A 11 14.95 9.79 -15.53
N ASP A 12 14.11 8.95 -16.11
CA ASP A 12 12.85 8.52 -15.52
C ASP A 12 13.04 7.75 -14.20
N ILE A 13 12.14 8.00 -13.26
CA ILE A 13 12.02 7.27 -11.99
C ILE A 13 10.66 6.57 -11.99
N ASP A 14 10.67 5.24 -12.04
CA ASP A 14 9.47 4.42 -11.96
C ASP A 14 9.17 4.07 -10.51
N TYR A 15 7.92 4.25 -10.09
CA TYR A 15 7.51 4.05 -8.70
C TYR A 15 6.04 3.65 -8.58
N ILE A 16 5.66 3.20 -7.39
CA ILE A 16 4.29 2.90 -7.03
C ILE A 16 3.87 3.66 -5.77
N VAL A 17 2.63 4.16 -5.78
CA VAL A 17 1.97 4.78 -4.62
C VAL A 17 0.83 3.90 -4.15
N GLY A 18 0.86 3.54 -2.86
CA GLY A 18 -0.26 2.95 -2.14
C GLY A 18 -1.07 4.05 -1.44
N ILE A 19 -2.40 3.99 -1.54
CA ILE A 19 -3.33 4.95 -0.93
C ILE A 19 -4.28 4.18 0.00
N ASN A 20 -4.43 4.67 1.22
CA ASN A 20 -5.43 4.23 2.18
C ASN A 20 -6.80 4.76 1.75
N LEU A 21 -7.73 3.85 1.42
CA LEU A 21 -9.04 4.24 0.92
C LEU A 21 -9.95 4.83 2.00
N ALA A 22 -9.65 4.60 3.28
CA ALA A 22 -10.44 5.14 4.40
C ALA A 22 -10.30 6.67 4.56
N ASP A 23 -9.11 7.23 4.31
CA ASP A 23 -8.81 8.65 4.56
C ASP A 23 -8.07 9.36 3.41
N ASN A 24 -7.83 8.63 2.31
CA ASN A 24 -7.08 9.03 1.13
C ASN A 24 -5.62 9.41 1.41
N SER A 25 -5.04 8.93 2.52
CA SER A 25 -3.63 9.11 2.83
C SER A 25 -2.73 8.14 2.08
N ILE A 26 -1.48 8.55 1.87
CA ILE A 26 -0.46 7.68 1.30
C ILE A 26 -0.11 6.61 2.34
N ALA A 27 -0.37 5.35 2.00
CA ALA A 27 0.09 4.19 2.75
C ALA A 27 1.61 3.99 2.57
N GLY A 28 2.12 4.28 1.38
CA GLY A 28 3.55 4.31 1.10
C GLY A 28 3.89 4.58 -0.35
N VAL A 29 5.14 4.97 -0.57
CA VAL A 29 5.75 5.10 -1.90
C VAL A 29 6.94 4.15 -2.00
N ARG A 30 7.09 3.47 -3.14
CA ARG A 30 8.24 2.61 -3.43
C ARG A 30 8.75 2.88 -4.83
N VAL A 31 10.05 3.15 -4.93
CA VAL A 31 10.76 3.22 -6.21
C VAL A 31 10.98 1.80 -6.73
N LEU A 32 10.69 1.60 -8.00
CA LEU A 32 10.85 0.34 -8.73
C LEU A 32 12.11 0.34 -9.59
N GLY A 33 12.47 1.51 -10.15
CA GLY A 33 13.67 1.69 -10.96
C GLY A 33 14.01 3.16 -11.18
N HIS A 34 15.30 3.47 -11.31
CA HIS A 34 15.82 4.81 -11.63
C HIS A 34 17.26 4.70 -12.14
N ARG A 35 17.79 5.83 -12.63
CA ARG A 35 19.19 5.96 -13.07
C ARG A 35 19.98 7.02 -12.28
N GLU A 36 19.42 7.51 -11.18
CA GLU A 36 20.04 8.56 -10.37
C GLU A 36 21.44 8.19 -9.88
N THR A 37 22.28 9.21 -9.75
CA THR A 37 23.69 9.04 -9.40
C THR A 37 23.87 8.47 -7.98
N PRO A 38 24.61 7.36 -7.82
CA PRO A 38 24.91 6.80 -6.50
C PRO A 38 25.57 7.81 -5.55
N GLY A 39 25.07 7.90 -4.32
CA GLY A 39 25.57 8.82 -3.29
C GLY A 39 25.10 10.27 -3.44
N LEU A 40 24.24 10.57 -4.43
CA LEU A 40 23.68 11.91 -4.65
C LEU A 40 22.15 11.90 -4.72
N GLY A 41 21.58 11.09 -5.63
CA GLY A 41 20.14 11.05 -5.88
C GLY A 41 19.46 9.73 -5.53
N ASP A 42 20.22 8.72 -5.13
CA ASP A 42 19.74 7.36 -4.84
C ASP A 42 19.14 7.20 -3.43
N ASP A 43 19.13 8.24 -2.61
CA ASP A 43 18.43 8.31 -1.32
C ASP A 43 16.90 8.11 -1.44
N ILE A 44 16.36 8.09 -2.65
CA ILE A 44 14.98 7.70 -2.94
C ILE A 44 14.72 6.21 -2.71
N GLU A 45 15.77 5.39 -2.68
CA GLU A 45 15.69 3.98 -2.37
C GLU A 45 15.47 3.76 -0.87
N VAL A 46 14.44 2.97 -0.53
CA VAL A 46 14.10 2.67 0.87
C VAL A 46 15.23 1.98 1.65
N ARG A 47 16.17 1.34 0.94
CA ARG A 47 17.33 0.65 1.53
C ARG A 47 18.46 1.61 1.91
N LYS A 48 18.52 2.80 1.30
CA LYS A 48 19.59 3.78 1.52
C LYS A 48 19.16 4.88 2.48
N SER A 49 17.90 5.30 2.41
CA SER A 49 17.39 6.38 3.27
C SER A 49 15.91 6.21 3.60
N ASN A 50 15.47 6.90 4.66
CA ASN A 50 14.07 7.03 5.03
C ASN A 50 13.34 8.15 4.26
N TRP A 51 14.03 8.88 3.37
CA TRP A 51 13.46 10.02 2.66
C TRP A 51 12.13 9.69 1.97
N ILE A 52 12.06 8.56 1.26
CA ILE A 52 10.84 8.11 0.57
C ILE A 52 9.67 7.76 1.51
N LYS A 53 9.94 7.56 2.81
CA LYS A 53 8.90 7.32 3.82
C LYS A 53 8.26 8.63 4.30
N SER A 54 8.84 9.79 3.98
CA SER A 54 8.29 11.10 4.35
C SER A 54 6.91 11.37 3.72
N PHE A 55 6.56 10.67 2.64
CA PHE A 55 5.25 10.70 2.01
C PHE A 55 4.15 10.04 2.85
N ASN A 56 4.48 9.10 3.72
CA ASN A 56 3.50 8.32 4.47
C ASN A 56 2.58 9.22 5.31
N GLY A 57 1.29 8.93 5.30
CA GLY A 57 0.27 9.68 6.04
C GLY A 57 -0.09 11.05 5.44
N LYS A 58 0.63 11.53 4.41
CA LYS A 58 0.23 12.73 3.67
C LYS A 58 -0.92 12.42 2.73
N ARG A 59 -1.75 13.41 2.43
CA ARG A 59 -2.87 13.31 1.49
C ARG A 59 -3.08 14.63 0.75
N LEU A 60 -3.96 14.61 -0.26
CA LEU A 60 -4.33 15.82 -0.96
C LEU A 60 -4.90 16.83 0.06
N GLY A 61 -4.39 18.07 0.04
CA GLY A 61 -4.74 19.12 1.00
C GLY A 61 -4.07 19.02 2.37
N ARG A 62 -3.31 17.96 2.68
CA ARG A 62 -2.48 17.85 3.90
C ARG A 62 -1.13 17.18 3.61
N PRO A 63 -0.05 17.95 3.37
CA PRO A 63 0.00 19.42 3.40
C PRO A 63 -0.76 20.05 2.22
N GLU A 64 -0.97 21.37 2.28
CA GLU A 64 -1.48 22.15 1.14
C GLU A 64 -0.69 21.83 -0.12
N LEU A 65 -1.37 21.82 -1.27
CA LEU A 65 -0.78 21.40 -2.53
C LEU A 65 0.47 22.22 -2.89
N ALA A 66 0.48 23.52 -2.62
CA ALA A 66 1.64 24.40 -2.84
C ALA A 66 2.88 23.99 -2.04
N ARG A 67 2.71 23.24 -0.94
CA ARG A 67 3.80 22.75 -0.09
C ARG A 67 4.32 21.37 -0.51
N TRP A 68 3.77 20.77 -1.57
CA TRP A 68 4.31 19.59 -2.22
C TRP A 68 5.51 19.98 -3.11
N THR A 69 6.55 20.44 -2.45
CA THR A 69 7.87 20.69 -3.04
C THR A 69 8.94 20.48 -1.97
N VAL A 70 10.21 20.66 -2.31
CA VAL A 70 11.31 20.58 -1.36
C VAL A 70 11.35 21.80 -0.43
N LYS A 71 11.91 21.66 0.77
CA LYS A 71 11.99 22.73 1.78
C LYS A 71 12.70 23.99 1.28
N LYS A 72 13.72 23.82 0.42
CA LYS A 72 14.42 24.95 -0.24
C LYS A 72 13.50 25.81 -1.10
N ASP A 73 12.40 25.23 -1.58
CA ASP A 73 11.40 25.90 -2.41
C ASP A 73 10.11 26.22 -1.60
N GLY A 74 10.16 26.17 -0.27
CA GLY A 74 9.02 26.47 0.61
C GLY A 74 8.11 25.29 0.97
N GLY A 75 8.46 24.08 0.55
CA GLY A 75 7.68 22.88 0.81
C GLY A 75 7.99 22.16 2.13
N VAL A 76 7.58 20.89 2.23
CA VAL A 76 7.79 20.07 3.45
C VAL A 76 8.79 18.94 3.29
N PHE A 77 9.24 18.67 2.06
CA PHE A 77 10.11 17.52 1.77
C PHE A 77 11.58 17.95 1.80
N ASP A 78 12.45 17.14 2.39
CA ASP A 78 13.88 17.44 2.33
C ASP A 78 14.39 17.37 0.88
N GLY A 79 15.30 18.25 0.50
CA GLY A 79 16.09 18.07 -0.71
C GLY A 79 17.36 17.26 -0.39
N PHE A 80 18.01 16.71 -1.41
CA PHE A 80 19.35 16.14 -1.22
C PHE A 80 20.40 17.24 -1.43
N THR A 81 21.46 17.20 -0.62
CA THR A 81 22.58 18.15 -0.75
C THR A 81 23.20 18.00 -2.14
N GLY A 82 23.22 19.08 -2.91
CA GLY A 82 23.75 19.08 -4.28
C GLY A 82 22.88 18.38 -5.34
N ALA A 83 21.78 17.70 -4.96
CA ALA A 83 20.93 16.93 -5.87
C ALA A 83 19.44 17.20 -5.63
N THR A 84 18.99 18.40 -5.98
CA THR A 84 17.59 18.83 -5.72
C THR A 84 16.62 18.52 -6.86
N ILE A 85 17.10 18.06 -8.02
CA ILE A 85 16.25 17.69 -9.17
C ILE A 85 15.44 16.43 -8.86
N THR A 86 16.12 15.36 -8.41
CA THR A 86 15.50 14.08 -8.02
C THR A 86 14.34 14.21 -7.02
N PRO A 87 14.54 14.83 -5.83
CA PRO A 87 13.47 14.92 -4.84
C PRO A 87 12.30 15.77 -5.35
N ARG A 88 12.55 16.84 -6.11
CA ARG A 88 11.48 17.65 -6.70
C ARG A 88 10.63 16.85 -7.69
N ALA A 89 11.26 16.07 -8.55
CA ALA A 89 10.57 15.28 -9.56
C ALA A 89 9.61 14.28 -8.91
N LEU A 90 10.08 13.54 -7.90
CA LEU A 90 9.24 12.59 -7.17
C LEU A 90 8.13 13.29 -6.40
N VAL A 91 8.42 14.36 -5.65
CA VAL A 91 7.40 15.08 -4.88
C VAL A 91 6.28 15.59 -5.77
N THR A 92 6.64 16.22 -6.90
CA THR A 92 5.68 16.73 -7.88
C THR A 92 4.86 15.61 -8.50
N SER A 93 5.51 14.52 -8.89
CA SER A 93 4.84 13.37 -9.52
C SER A 93 3.87 12.68 -8.55
N VAL A 94 4.25 12.49 -7.28
CA VAL A 94 3.36 11.90 -6.25
C VAL A 94 2.15 12.81 -5.97
N ALA A 95 2.34 14.14 -5.94
CA ALA A 95 1.22 15.07 -5.81
C ALA A 95 0.20 14.92 -6.96
N ARG A 96 0.69 14.77 -8.21
CA ARG A 96 -0.16 14.50 -9.38
C ARG A 96 -0.93 13.19 -9.26
N VAL A 97 -0.32 12.13 -8.71
CA VAL A 97 -1.01 10.86 -8.43
C VAL A 97 -2.18 11.06 -7.45
N LEU A 98 -1.99 11.85 -6.39
CA LEU A 98 -3.06 12.15 -5.44
C LEU A 98 -4.21 12.95 -6.08
N GLN A 99 -3.89 13.92 -6.94
CA GLN A 99 -4.89 14.65 -7.71
C GLN A 99 -5.68 13.72 -8.63
N TYR A 100 -4.98 12.84 -9.35
CA TYR A 100 -5.61 11.85 -10.22
C TYR A 100 -6.53 10.91 -9.44
N HIS A 101 -6.08 10.39 -8.30
CA HIS A 101 -6.90 9.57 -7.40
C HIS A 101 -8.17 10.31 -6.97
N ALA A 102 -8.05 11.57 -6.57
CA ALA A 102 -9.20 12.37 -6.14
C ALA A 102 -10.21 12.59 -7.28
N GLN A 103 -9.75 12.77 -8.51
CA GLN A 103 -10.61 13.01 -9.67
C GLN A 103 -11.27 11.73 -10.22
N HIS A 104 -10.57 10.58 -10.19
CA HIS A 104 -11.00 9.38 -10.93
C HIS A 104 -11.10 8.11 -10.07
N GLY A 105 -10.33 8.01 -8.99
CA GLY A 105 -10.12 6.77 -8.25
C GLY A 105 -11.04 6.56 -7.06
N ALA A 106 -11.40 7.64 -6.35
CA ALA A 106 -12.08 7.54 -5.06
C ALA A 106 -13.43 6.78 -5.12
N GLY A 107 -14.28 7.09 -6.11
CA GLY A 107 -15.58 6.41 -6.26
C GLY A 107 -15.47 4.95 -6.67
N HIS A 108 -14.56 4.63 -7.60
CA HIS A 108 -14.41 3.27 -8.13
C HIS A 108 -13.78 2.33 -7.10
N ALA A 109 -12.75 2.80 -6.39
CA ALA A 109 -12.07 2.00 -5.37
C ALA A 109 -13.00 1.68 -4.18
N GLN A 110 -13.82 2.65 -3.77
CA GLN A 110 -14.82 2.44 -2.72
C GLN A 110 -15.87 1.41 -3.14
N ALA A 111 -16.38 1.49 -4.37
CA ALA A 111 -17.34 0.53 -4.90
C ALA A 111 -16.78 -0.91 -4.92
N LEU A 112 -15.51 -1.11 -5.29
CA LEU A 112 -14.87 -2.44 -5.25
C LEU A 112 -14.73 -2.99 -3.82
N LEU A 113 -14.38 -2.13 -2.85
CA LEU A 113 -14.31 -2.53 -1.45
C LEU A 113 -15.68 -2.92 -0.89
N ASP A 114 -16.70 -2.14 -1.21
CA ASP A 114 -18.07 -2.41 -0.75
C ASP A 114 -18.60 -3.72 -1.36
N GLN A 115 -18.31 -3.98 -2.65
CA GLN A 115 -18.59 -5.25 -3.29
C GLN A 115 -17.86 -6.41 -2.61
N HIS A 116 -16.57 -6.25 -2.25
CA HIS A 116 -15.81 -7.28 -1.57
C HIS A 116 -16.34 -7.56 -0.15
N ARG A 117 -16.65 -6.52 0.62
CA ARG A 117 -17.30 -6.66 1.94
C ARG A 117 -18.66 -7.34 1.85
N ALA A 118 -19.50 -6.94 0.88
CA ALA A 118 -20.79 -7.56 0.67
C ALA A 118 -20.66 -9.06 0.35
N ARG A 119 -19.69 -9.44 -0.49
CA ARG A 119 -19.38 -10.85 -0.76
C ARG A 119 -18.92 -11.61 0.48
N GLN A 120 -18.09 -11.01 1.31
CA GLN A 120 -17.63 -11.65 2.56
C GLN A 120 -18.75 -11.79 3.59
N ALA A 121 -19.64 -10.80 3.71
CA ALA A 121 -20.78 -10.83 4.62
C ALA A 121 -21.86 -11.84 4.19
N GLN A 122 -21.94 -12.17 2.89
CA GLN A 122 -22.90 -13.14 2.33
C GLN A 122 -22.30 -14.55 2.14
N ALA A 123 -21.05 -14.78 2.52
CA ALA A 123 -20.44 -16.11 2.44
C ALA A 123 -21.07 -17.04 3.50
N PRO A 124 -21.70 -18.17 3.12
CA PRO A 124 -22.27 -19.08 4.09
C PRO A 124 -21.15 -19.71 4.94
N ALA A 125 -21.42 -19.89 6.23
CA ALA A 125 -20.58 -20.56 7.22
C ALA A 125 -20.34 -22.05 6.88
N ARG A 126 -19.65 -22.33 5.77
CA ARG A 126 -19.27 -23.69 5.37
C ARG A 126 -18.00 -24.11 6.10
N GLN A 127 -18.08 -24.34 7.42
CA GLN A 127 -17.09 -25.10 8.21
C GLN A 127 -17.49 -25.15 9.71
N ALA A 128 -18.68 -25.65 10.02
CA ALA A 128 -19.02 -26.02 11.40
C ALA A 128 -20.05 -27.15 11.46
N GLU A 129 -19.89 -28.20 10.64
CA GLU A 129 -20.56 -29.49 10.89
C GLU A 129 -19.52 -30.60 10.72
N THR A 130 -18.87 -30.95 11.81
CA THR A 130 -18.25 -32.27 11.99
C THR A 130 -19.31 -33.15 12.65
N PRO A 131 -19.75 -34.28 12.05
CA PRO A 131 -20.64 -35.19 12.76
C PRO A 131 -19.88 -35.84 13.91
N ALA A 132 -20.39 -35.62 15.12
CA ALA A 132 -19.89 -36.24 16.34
C ALA A 132 -20.01 -37.77 16.29
N ARG A 133 -18.92 -38.40 16.69
CA ARG A 133 -18.73 -39.82 17.04
C ARG A 133 -19.87 -40.32 17.95
N GLN A 134 -20.68 -41.28 17.49
CA GLN A 134 -21.46 -42.12 18.41
C GLN A 134 -20.59 -43.29 18.86
N ALA A 135 -20.11 -43.18 20.10
CA ALA A 135 -19.68 -44.31 20.89
C ALA A 135 -20.93 -44.94 21.54
N SER A 136 -21.19 -46.20 21.27
CA SER A 136 -22.04 -47.06 22.10
C SER A 136 -21.15 -48.16 22.67
N ALA A 137 -20.86 -48.04 23.95
CA ALA A 137 -20.20 -49.07 24.74
C ALA A 137 -21.25 -49.80 25.59
N SER A 138 -20.91 -51.06 25.90
CA SER A 138 -21.34 -51.89 27.04
C SER A 138 -22.43 -52.93 26.78
N ALA A 139 -22.02 -54.19 26.61
CA ALA A 139 -22.28 -55.25 27.59
C ALA A 139 -21.56 -56.56 27.21
N SER A 140 -20.95 -57.21 28.20
CA SER A 140 -20.35 -58.55 28.18
C SER A 140 -20.37 -59.05 29.63
N PRO A 141 -20.31 -60.36 29.99
CA PRO A 141 -20.66 -61.63 29.31
C PRO A 141 -21.42 -62.57 30.33
N PRO A 142 -21.23 -63.92 30.49
CA PRO A 142 -21.03 -65.11 29.63
C PRO A 142 -22.09 -66.24 29.99
N PRO A 143 -21.87 -67.60 29.94
CA PRO A 143 -20.99 -68.51 29.18
C PRO A 143 -21.72 -69.75 28.55
N ALA A 144 -20.92 -70.64 27.93
CA ALA A 144 -21.01 -72.12 27.91
C ALA A 144 -21.51 -72.83 26.64
N GLY A 145 -20.78 -73.88 26.24
CA GLY A 145 -21.32 -75.01 25.47
C GLY A 145 -20.36 -75.63 24.46
N ASN A 146 -19.74 -76.76 24.81
CA ASN A 146 -18.97 -77.68 23.97
C ASN A 146 -19.70 -78.12 22.68
N HIS A 147 -18.97 -78.36 21.60
CA HIS A 147 -18.41 -79.68 21.21
C HIS A 147 -17.52 -79.56 19.96
#